data_AF-A0A8I3A0B6-F1
#
_entry.id   AF-A0A8I3A0B6-F1
#
_cell.length_a   1.000
_cell.length_b   1.000
_cell.length_c   1.000
_cell.angle_alpha   90.00
_cell.angle_beta   90.00
_cell.angle_gamma   90.00
#
_symmetry.space_group_name_H-M   'P 1'
#
loop_
_entity.id
_entity.type
_entity.pdbx_description
1 polymer ?
#
loop_
_entity_poly.entity_id
_entity_poly.type
_entity_poly.pdbx_seq_one_letter_code
_entity_poly.pdbx_strand_id
1 'polypeptide(L)'
;MCSTPNGAAERREDDAPPSTTIPVVIDAGLRSQDHYKKAMPPWRYNLRQRMLPLVRWETPYLAWFQERARTPALDSYFAITANLGTHTFFMIGLPMLFWYGYASFGKGLVHILAEGVFFTGFIKDLCSLPRPLSPPLHRITMSGSAALEYGFPSTHSTNAVSVALYAILVLRSPETDYSATTKLVLEGLSYFYAISIVVGRLYCGMHGFLDVVVGSVIGALIALAEFYYGPPLDAYMHSSSWVAVLIAALVVIVLVRIHPEPVDDCPCFDDSVAFAGVMIGLEYATWNYGRTPYDPFDTNAHNFQSINLGPLGIPVLVARLFFGVFVIFAWREVMKPTLLRALPHLFRLIERAGYSLPRRFFTPASEYKSIPAGSRMDNLIPSVREIVRVGESIRHPATRGRSVSIGPQSAADAYEALAYRERRRRESIGSNGSTKGKEALADVQENSDDRDGRGAASGVHGGIGEYEKQMGSFVSSPIEESRVTDFPSPEQDEAEEKEMFSRLTRPRVRYDVEVVTKLVVYAGIAWLGVGMIPIMFEFVGLGSSHLRIAA
;
A
#
# COMPACT_ATOMS: atom_id res chain seq x y z
N MET A 1 -28.02 -39.53 -66.51
CA MET A 1 -29.13 -39.61 -65.55
C MET A 1 -28.56 -39.97 -64.19
N CYS A 2 -28.88 -39.14 -63.18
CA CYS A 2 -28.73 -39.36 -61.72
C CYS A 2 -27.29 -39.51 -61.15
N SER A 3 -26.88 -38.90 -60.03
CA SER A 3 -27.44 -37.86 -59.16
C SER A 3 -26.41 -37.48 -58.05
N THR A 4 -26.30 -36.18 -57.77
CA THR A 4 -26.00 -35.50 -56.47
C THR A 4 -24.59 -35.49 -55.84
N PRO A 5 -24.25 -34.44 -55.04
CA PRO A 5 -22.89 -33.92 -54.89
C PRO A 5 -22.18 -34.33 -53.58
N ASN A 6 -20.85 -34.48 -53.65
CA ASN A 6 -19.97 -34.60 -52.49
C ASN A 6 -19.71 -33.23 -51.86
N GLY A 7 -20.32 -32.98 -50.70
CA GLY A 7 -19.90 -31.95 -49.76
C GLY A 7 -19.32 -32.60 -48.50
N ALA A 8 -18.00 -32.77 -48.44
CA ALA A 8 -17.30 -33.12 -47.22
C ALA A 8 -16.72 -31.84 -46.63
N ALA A 9 -17.41 -31.27 -45.64
CA ALA A 9 -16.86 -30.23 -44.79
C ALA A 9 -15.99 -30.88 -43.70
N GLU A 10 -14.69 -30.61 -43.73
CA GLU A 10 -13.79 -30.82 -42.59
C GLU A 10 -14.33 -30.05 -41.37
N ARG A 11 -14.67 -30.76 -40.30
CA ARG A 11 -14.94 -30.15 -39.00
C ARG A 11 -13.63 -29.61 -38.44
N ARG A 12 -13.54 -28.29 -38.30
CA ARG A 12 -12.53 -27.61 -37.49
C ARG A 12 -12.77 -27.91 -36.01
N GLU A 13 -11.68 -28.15 -35.28
CA GLU A 13 -11.63 -28.27 -33.81
C GLU A 13 -11.89 -26.94 -33.09
N ASP A 14 -12.93 -26.19 -33.46
CA ASP A 14 -13.24 -24.87 -32.87
C ASP A 14 -14.48 -24.87 -31.95
N ASP A 15 -15.04 -26.04 -31.61
CA ASP A 15 -16.23 -26.16 -30.73
C ASP A 15 -15.90 -26.73 -29.33
N ALA A 16 -14.76 -26.34 -28.75
CA ALA A 16 -14.59 -26.43 -27.30
C ALA A 16 -15.14 -25.14 -26.67
N PRO A 17 -16.13 -25.19 -25.76
CA PRO A 17 -16.56 -24.00 -25.04
C PRO A 17 -15.34 -23.39 -24.33
N PRO A 18 -15.14 -22.06 -24.36
CA PRO A 18 -13.99 -21.45 -23.72
C PRO A 18 -14.02 -21.86 -22.25
N SER A 19 -12.96 -22.55 -21.80
CA SER A 19 -12.78 -22.85 -20.39
C SER A 19 -12.75 -21.52 -19.65
N THR A 20 -13.86 -21.16 -19.02
CA THR A 20 -14.00 -20.00 -18.14
C THR A 20 -13.30 -20.28 -16.82
N THR A 21 -12.03 -20.72 -16.88
CA THR A 21 -11.12 -20.61 -15.75
C THR A 21 -10.81 -19.13 -15.58
N ILE A 22 -11.62 -18.46 -14.76
CA ILE A 22 -11.34 -17.12 -14.27
C ILE A 22 -9.95 -17.18 -13.61
N PRO A 23 -8.94 -16.44 -14.09
CA PRO A 23 -7.62 -16.46 -13.46
C PRO A 23 -7.75 -15.87 -12.06
N VAL A 24 -7.60 -16.75 -11.07
CA VAL A 24 -7.76 -16.41 -9.65
C VAL A 24 -6.54 -15.62 -9.16
N VAL A 25 -6.75 -14.45 -8.54
CA VAL A 25 -5.64 -13.63 -8.01
C VAL A 25 -5.23 -14.15 -6.63
N ILE A 26 -4.10 -14.85 -6.62
CA ILE A 26 -3.40 -15.29 -5.41
C ILE A 26 -2.58 -14.10 -4.89
N ASP A 27 -2.69 -13.80 -3.59
CA ASP A 27 -1.88 -12.77 -2.94
C ASP A 27 -0.38 -13.02 -3.15
N ALA A 28 0.36 -11.92 -3.27
CA ALA A 28 1.80 -11.95 -3.37
C ALA A 28 2.38 -12.66 -2.14
N GLY A 29 3.27 -13.63 -2.37
CA GLY A 29 3.91 -14.38 -1.29
C GLY A 29 3.19 -15.67 -0.91
N LEU A 30 1.98 -15.96 -1.42
CA LEU A 30 1.19 -17.14 -1.04
C LEU A 30 1.10 -18.27 -2.10
N ARG A 31 1.71 -18.10 -3.29
CA ARG A 31 1.83 -19.18 -4.31
C ARG A 31 2.59 -20.42 -3.80
N SER A 32 2.57 -21.50 -4.58
CA SER A 32 3.24 -22.77 -4.22
C SER A 32 4.75 -22.61 -4.03
N GLN A 33 5.37 -23.43 -3.17
CA GLN A 33 6.82 -23.35 -2.94
C GLN A 33 7.63 -23.63 -4.20
N ASP A 34 7.13 -24.49 -5.09
CA ASP A 34 7.75 -24.78 -6.38
C ASP A 34 7.76 -23.57 -7.32
N HIS A 35 6.74 -22.72 -7.26
CA HIS A 35 6.71 -21.46 -8.00
C HIS A 35 7.89 -20.57 -7.61
N TYR A 36 8.11 -20.38 -6.31
CA TYR A 36 9.23 -19.58 -5.80
C TYR A 36 10.59 -20.24 -6.04
N LYS A 37 10.69 -21.56 -5.90
CA LYS A 37 11.93 -22.31 -6.16
C LYS A 37 12.38 -22.21 -7.62
N LYS A 38 11.44 -22.20 -8.56
CA LYS A 38 11.72 -22.04 -10.00
C LYS A 38 12.01 -20.58 -10.38
N ALA A 39 11.36 -19.62 -9.72
CA ALA A 39 11.47 -18.21 -10.08
C ALA A 39 12.64 -17.46 -9.42
N MET A 40 13.19 -17.95 -8.31
CA MET A 40 14.22 -17.26 -7.53
C MET A 40 15.59 -17.95 -7.63
N PRO A 41 16.70 -17.18 -7.59
CA PRO A 41 18.03 -17.72 -7.35
C PRO A 41 18.11 -18.49 -6.02
N PRO A 42 18.97 -19.52 -5.89
CA PRO A 42 19.02 -20.37 -4.69
C PRO A 42 19.25 -19.60 -3.38
N TRP A 43 20.08 -18.57 -3.40
CA TRP A 43 20.36 -17.76 -2.20
C TRP A 43 19.13 -16.95 -1.74
N ARG A 44 18.36 -16.39 -2.68
CA ARG A 44 17.13 -15.62 -2.41
C ARG A 44 16.03 -16.53 -1.87
N TYR A 45 15.90 -17.73 -2.46
CA TYR A 45 14.98 -18.74 -1.96
C TYR A 45 15.34 -19.22 -0.55
N ASN A 46 16.62 -19.45 -0.27
CA ASN A 46 17.08 -19.85 1.07
C ASN A 46 16.80 -18.77 2.13
N LEU A 47 16.96 -17.49 1.79
CA LEU A 47 16.59 -16.38 2.67
C LEU A 47 15.09 -16.41 3.00
N ARG A 48 14.24 -16.54 1.97
CA ARG A 48 12.79 -16.69 2.14
C ARG A 48 12.42 -17.86 3.04
N GLN A 49 13.01 -19.04 2.84
CA GLN A 49 12.73 -20.24 3.64
C GLN A 49 13.13 -20.08 5.11
N ARG A 50 14.17 -19.29 5.42
CA ARG A 50 14.57 -19.02 6.80
C ARG A 50 13.61 -18.07 7.51
N MET A 51 13.04 -17.11 6.80
CA MET A 51 12.17 -16.08 7.38
C MET A 51 10.69 -16.49 7.46
N LEU A 52 10.23 -17.37 6.54
CA LEU A 52 8.82 -17.79 6.48
C LEU A 52 8.29 -18.43 7.79
N PRO A 53 9.06 -19.26 8.52
CA PRO A 53 8.61 -19.81 9.80
C PRO A 53 8.35 -18.73 10.86
N LEU A 54 9.11 -17.63 10.85
CA LEU A 54 8.93 -16.53 11.80
C LEU A 54 7.59 -15.83 11.58
N VAL A 55 7.25 -15.50 10.33
CA VAL A 55 5.96 -14.87 9.98
C VAL A 55 4.78 -15.75 10.43
N ARG A 56 4.90 -17.07 10.25
CA ARG A 56 3.90 -18.04 10.71
C ARG A 56 3.83 -18.08 12.23
N TRP A 57 4.97 -18.14 12.91
CA TRP A 57 5.02 -18.19 14.37
C TRP A 57 4.38 -16.95 15.02
N GLU A 58 4.49 -15.77 14.41
CA GLU A 58 3.88 -14.54 14.93
C GLU A 58 2.34 -14.50 14.78
N THR A 59 1.79 -15.15 13.76
CA THR A 59 0.37 -15.02 13.37
C THR A 59 -0.65 -15.31 14.50
N PRO A 60 -0.50 -16.36 15.35
CA PRO A 60 -1.42 -16.64 16.46
C PRO A 60 -1.42 -15.54 17.53
N TYR A 61 -0.25 -15.00 17.86
CA TYR A 61 -0.11 -13.92 18.85
C TYR A 61 -0.74 -12.63 18.36
N LEU A 62 -0.61 -12.33 17.06
CA LEU A 62 -1.31 -11.22 16.44
C LEU A 62 -2.83 -11.42 16.46
N ALA A 63 -3.32 -12.64 16.19
CA ALA A 63 -4.75 -12.94 16.22
C ALA A 63 -5.33 -12.73 17.63
N TRP A 64 -4.64 -13.21 18.65
CA TRP A 64 -5.00 -12.98 20.05
C TRP A 64 -5.02 -11.49 20.42
N PHE A 65 -4.00 -10.73 20.02
CA PHE A 65 -3.95 -9.28 20.23
C PHE A 65 -5.13 -8.58 19.55
N GLN A 66 -5.42 -8.96 18.30
CA GLN A 66 -6.48 -8.36 17.52
C GLN A 66 -7.86 -8.69 18.12
N GLU A 67 -8.12 -9.91 18.56
CA GLU A 67 -9.39 -10.27 19.21
C GLU A 67 -9.62 -9.41 20.47
N ARG A 68 -8.57 -9.19 21.27
CA ARG A 68 -8.69 -8.48 22.54
C ARG A 68 -8.79 -6.96 22.40
N ALA A 69 -8.11 -6.38 21.40
CA ALA A 69 -8.05 -4.94 21.21
C ALA A 69 -9.22 -4.40 20.36
N ARG A 70 -9.94 -5.24 19.62
CA ARG A 70 -10.90 -4.77 18.63
C ARG A 70 -12.13 -4.11 19.21
N THR A 71 -12.43 -2.92 18.71
CA THR A 71 -13.65 -2.17 18.99
C THR A 71 -14.05 -1.36 17.76
N PRO A 72 -15.36 -1.14 17.49
CA PRO A 72 -15.80 -0.41 16.29
C PRO A 72 -15.18 0.99 16.14
N ALA A 73 -14.90 1.67 17.26
CA ALA A 73 -14.27 2.98 17.27
C ALA A 73 -12.80 2.92 16.82
N LEU A 74 -12.01 1.99 17.38
CA LEU A 74 -10.62 1.79 17.01
C LEU A 74 -10.49 1.26 15.57
N ASP A 75 -11.40 0.38 15.14
CA ASP A 75 -11.46 -0.11 13.76
C ASP A 75 -11.60 1.06 12.77
N SER A 76 -12.45 2.03 13.09
CA SER A 76 -12.66 3.24 12.25
C SER A 76 -11.44 4.15 12.27
N TYR A 77 -10.86 4.39 13.45
CA TYR A 77 -9.67 5.21 13.61
C TYR A 77 -8.48 4.66 12.82
N PHE A 78 -8.18 3.36 12.96
CA PHE A 78 -7.04 2.74 12.27
C PHE A 78 -7.27 2.60 10.76
N ALA A 79 -8.52 2.39 10.32
CA ALA A 79 -8.85 2.40 8.90
C ALA A 79 -8.67 3.79 8.25
N ILE A 80 -9.06 4.86 8.95
CA ILE A 80 -8.91 6.23 8.46
C ILE A 80 -7.44 6.65 8.46
N THR A 81 -6.72 6.39 9.55
CA THR A 81 -5.30 6.75 9.68
C THR A 81 -4.41 5.99 8.70
N ALA A 82 -4.80 4.77 8.29
CA ALA A 82 -4.12 4.05 7.21
C ALA A 82 -4.14 4.82 5.88
N ASN A 83 -5.14 5.67 5.62
CA ASN A 83 -5.20 6.49 4.42
C ASN A 83 -4.16 7.62 4.39
N LEU A 84 -3.59 8.01 5.54
CA LEU A 84 -2.51 8.99 5.62
C LEU A 84 -1.20 8.49 4.97
N GLY A 85 -1.09 7.20 4.68
CA GLY A 85 0.03 6.64 3.91
C GLY A 85 -0.27 6.40 2.44
N THR A 86 -1.35 6.98 1.88
CA THR A 86 -1.71 6.79 0.47
C THR A 86 -1.08 7.84 -0.43
N HIS A 87 -0.88 7.50 -1.70
CA HIS A 87 -0.39 8.42 -2.73
C HIS A 87 -1.20 9.72 -2.83
N THR A 88 -2.53 9.64 -2.65
CA THR A 88 -3.40 10.82 -2.68
C THR A 88 -3.08 11.78 -1.54
N PHE A 89 -2.83 11.25 -0.34
CA PHE A 89 -2.41 12.06 0.79
C PHE A 89 -1.07 12.73 0.51
N PHE A 90 -0.08 12.01 -0.02
CA PHE A 90 1.23 12.61 -0.33
C PHE A 90 1.17 13.68 -1.42
N MET A 91 0.36 13.45 -2.47
CA MET A 91 0.19 14.38 -3.59
C MET A 91 -0.40 15.73 -3.17
N ILE A 92 -1.25 15.76 -2.14
CA ILE A 92 -1.85 17.00 -1.61
C ILE A 92 -1.03 17.52 -0.42
N GLY A 93 -0.63 16.62 0.47
CA GLY A 93 0.06 16.85 1.73
C GLY A 93 1.43 17.51 1.59
N LEU A 94 2.31 16.92 0.79
CA LEU A 94 3.71 17.33 0.71
C LEU A 94 3.88 18.71 0.05
N PRO A 95 3.21 19.03 -1.08
CA PRO A 95 3.31 20.35 -1.70
C PRO A 95 2.86 21.50 -0.79
N MET A 96 1.89 21.26 0.11
CA MET A 96 1.43 22.29 1.05
C MET A 96 2.57 22.87 1.89
N LEU A 97 3.56 22.07 2.27
CA LEU A 97 4.69 22.54 3.08
C LEU A 97 5.47 23.63 2.34
N PHE A 98 5.68 23.48 1.04
CA PHE A 98 6.31 24.49 0.19
C PHE A 98 5.41 25.71 0.03
N TRP A 99 4.10 25.52 -0.15
CA TRP A 99 3.14 26.62 -0.31
C TRP A 99 2.97 27.46 0.95
N TYR A 100 3.23 26.89 2.12
CA TYR A 100 3.17 27.56 3.41
C TYR A 100 4.53 28.01 3.97
N GLY A 101 5.61 27.89 3.19
CA GLY A 101 6.92 28.45 3.57
C GLY A 101 7.79 27.56 4.45
N TYR A 102 7.55 26.24 4.47
CA TYR A 102 8.37 25.23 5.15
C TYR A 102 9.13 24.39 4.11
N ALA A 103 9.86 25.03 3.20
CA ALA A 103 10.48 24.37 2.04
C ALA A 103 11.59 23.38 2.44
N SER A 104 12.45 23.73 3.40
CA SER A 104 13.53 22.86 3.91
C SER A 104 12.97 21.61 4.60
N PHE A 105 12.02 21.79 5.52
CA PHE A 105 11.31 20.68 6.15
C PHE A 105 10.53 19.84 5.14
N GLY A 106 9.88 20.48 4.18
CA GLY A 106 9.16 19.82 3.08
C GLY A 106 10.06 18.97 2.20
N LYS A 107 11.25 19.47 1.83
CA LYS A 107 12.23 18.71 1.05
C LYS A 107 12.67 17.46 1.79
N GLY A 108 13.05 17.60 3.06
CA GLY A 108 13.44 16.45 3.89
C GLY A 108 12.32 15.43 4.08
N LEU A 109 11.06 15.87 4.24
CA LEU A 109 9.92 14.96 4.28
C LEU A 109 9.70 14.19 2.97
N VAL A 110 9.92 14.83 1.81
CA VAL A 110 9.83 14.14 0.52
C VAL A 110 10.95 13.11 0.38
N HIS A 111 12.20 13.44 0.76
CA HIS A 111 13.33 12.52 0.75
C HIS A 111 13.07 11.27 1.60
N ILE A 112 12.77 11.44 2.89
CA ILE A 112 12.60 10.29 3.79
C ILE A 112 11.41 9.39 3.40
N LEU A 113 10.36 9.95 2.79
CA LEU A 113 9.23 9.18 2.29
C LEU A 113 9.59 8.44 0.99
N ALA A 114 10.30 9.09 0.08
CA ALA A 114 10.75 8.48 -1.17
C ALA A 114 11.74 7.34 -0.91
N GLU A 115 12.72 7.57 -0.05
CA GLU A 115 13.68 6.55 0.39
C GLU A 115 12.99 5.43 1.16
N GLY A 116 12.07 5.75 2.07
CA GLY A 116 11.31 4.77 2.83
C GLY A 116 10.52 3.82 1.93
N VAL A 117 9.82 4.36 0.93
CA VAL A 117 9.08 3.55 -0.05
C VAL A 117 10.03 2.75 -0.95
N PHE A 118 11.11 3.35 -1.43
CA PHE A 118 12.08 2.66 -2.29
C PHE A 118 12.78 1.51 -1.58
N PHE A 119 13.38 1.73 -0.40
CA PHE A 119 14.11 0.70 0.33
C PHE A 119 13.19 -0.41 0.83
N THR A 120 12.00 -0.07 1.33
CA THR A 120 11.04 -1.11 1.75
C THR A 120 10.48 -1.87 0.55
N GLY A 121 10.19 -1.20 -0.58
CA GLY A 121 9.80 -1.85 -1.84
C GLY A 121 10.86 -2.79 -2.38
N PHE A 122 12.14 -2.38 -2.32
CA PHE A 122 13.29 -3.20 -2.70
C PHE A 122 13.36 -4.47 -1.85
N ILE A 123 13.27 -4.34 -0.51
CA ILE A 123 13.33 -5.49 0.40
C ILE A 123 12.09 -6.38 0.26
N LYS A 124 10.91 -5.79 0.07
CA LYS A 124 9.64 -6.51 -0.19
C LYS A 124 9.77 -7.40 -1.40
N ASP A 125 10.20 -6.85 -2.52
CA ASP A 125 10.39 -7.63 -3.74
C ASP A 125 11.49 -8.66 -3.52
N LEU A 126 12.62 -8.31 -2.89
CA LEU A 126 13.71 -9.24 -2.61
C LEU A 126 13.28 -10.47 -1.78
N CYS A 127 12.58 -10.27 -0.66
CA CYS A 127 12.18 -11.35 0.27
C CYS A 127 10.88 -12.05 -0.15
N SER A 128 9.99 -11.33 -0.84
CA SER A 128 8.68 -11.77 -1.32
C SER A 128 7.78 -12.40 -0.26
N LEU A 129 7.95 -12.05 1.02
CA LEU A 129 7.25 -12.70 2.13
C LEU A 129 5.76 -12.36 2.17
N PRO A 130 4.89 -13.35 2.44
CA PRO A 130 3.45 -13.10 2.53
C PRO A 130 3.10 -12.25 3.74
N ARG A 131 1.91 -11.63 3.70
CA ARG A 131 1.27 -11.06 4.90
C ARG A 131 0.83 -12.18 5.86
N PRO A 132 0.55 -11.85 7.14
CA PRO A 132 -0.10 -12.78 8.05
C PRO A 132 -1.40 -13.37 7.47
N LEU A 133 -1.67 -14.64 7.80
CA LEU A 133 -2.81 -15.39 7.26
C LEU A 133 -4.14 -14.88 7.83
N SER A 134 -5.18 -14.90 6.99
CA SER A 134 -6.54 -14.49 7.33
C SER A 134 -7.51 -15.50 6.70
N PRO A 135 -8.18 -16.37 7.49
CA PRO A 135 -8.20 -16.48 8.97
C PRO A 135 -6.88 -16.97 9.61
N PRO A 136 -6.64 -16.80 10.93
CA PRO A 136 -7.56 -16.30 11.98
C PRO A 136 -7.65 -14.77 12.11
N LEU A 137 -6.73 -14.02 11.50
CA LEU A 137 -6.76 -12.55 11.54
C LEU A 137 -7.89 -11.99 10.68
N HIS A 138 -8.36 -10.79 11.02
CA HIS A 138 -9.27 -9.97 10.24
C HIS A 138 -8.49 -8.85 9.56
N ARG A 139 -8.51 -8.81 8.23
CA ARG A 139 -7.91 -7.71 7.47
C ARG A 139 -8.83 -6.50 7.50
N ILE A 140 -8.37 -5.41 8.10
CA ILE A 140 -9.08 -4.13 8.12
C ILE A 140 -8.40 -3.20 7.13
N THR A 141 -9.02 -3.02 5.98
CA THR A 141 -8.52 -2.12 4.94
C THR A 141 -9.67 -1.41 4.25
N MET A 142 -9.42 -0.16 3.84
CA MET A 142 -10.31 0.61 2.96
C MET A 142 -9.91 0.48 1.48
N SER A 143 -8.75 -0.13 1.20
CA SER A 143 -8.24 -0.36 -0.15
C SER A 143 -7.98 -1.84 -0.41
N GLY A 144 -8.60 -2.39 -1.45
CA GLY A 144 -8.40 -3.80 -1.87
C GLY A 144 -7.01 -4.08 -2.47
N SER A 145 -6.31 -3.06 -2.95
CA SER A 145 -4.96 -3.22 -3.54
C SER A 145 -3.87 -3.46 -2.50
N ALA A 146 -4.10 -3.06 -1.25
CA ALA A 146 -3.13 -3.25 -0.17
C ALA A 146 -2.90 -4.73 0.17
N ALA A 147 -3.90 -5.60 -0.04
CA ALA A 147 -3.77 -7.04 0.17
C ALA A 147 -2.80 -7.70 -0.83
N LEU A 148 -2.62 -7.10 -2.01
CA LEU A 148 -1.80 -7.66 -3.10
C LEU A 148 -0.29 -7.42 -2.93
N GLU A 149 0.12 -6.72 -1.88
CA GLU A 149 1.52 -6.43 -1.59
C GLU A 149 2.13 -7.45 -0.62
N TYR A 150 3.44 -7.67 -0.77
CA TYR A 150 4.26 -8.37 0.21
C TYR A 150 4.20 -7.70 1.60
N GLY A 151 4.24 -8.53 2.65
CA GLY A 151 4.11 -8.09 4.04
C GLY A 151 5.38 -7.47 4.62
N PHE A 152 6.54 -8.07 4.35
CA PHE A 152 7.80 -7.69 4.97
C PHE A 152 8.66 -6.81 4.06
N PRO A 153 9.21 -5.66 4.53
CA PRO A 153 8.92 -4.95 5.78
C PRO A 153 7.72 -3.98 5.65
N SER A 154 7.26 -3.43 6.77
CA SER A 154 6.14 -2.47 6.80
C SER A 154 6.56 -1.07 6.32
N THR A 155 6.12 -0.67 5.12
CA THR A 155 6.33 0.68 4.56
C THR A 155 5.64 1.77 5.38
N HIS A 156 4.42 1.54 5.88
CA HIS A 156 3.72 2.52 6.73
C HIS A 156 4.45 2.78 8.04
N SER A 157 5.00 1.72 8.67
CA SER A 157 5.79 1.87 9.91
C SER A 157 7.10 2.61 9.64
N THR A 158 7.76 2.28 8.53
CA THR A 158 8.99 2.97 8.07
C THR A 158 8.73 4.47 7.90
N ASN A 159 7.70 4.84 7.15
CA ASN A 159 7.35 6.23 6.88
C ASN A 159 6.89 6.97 8.14
N ALA A 160 6.09 6.35 9.01
CA ALA A 160 5.61 7.01 10.23
C ALA A 160 6.75 7.29 11.20
N VAL A 161 7.66 6.33 11.40
CA VAL A 161 8.81 6.49 12.28
C VAL A 161 9.83 7.46 11.70
N SER A 162 10.09 7.42 10.38
CA SER A 162 11.02 8.36 9.75
C SER A 162 10.52 9.80 9.86
N VAL A 163 9.26 10.07 9.52
CA VAL A 163 8.64 11.39 9.62
C VAL A 163 8.63 11.90 11.06
N ALA A 164 8.21 11.07 12.02
CA ALA A 164 8.15 11.48 13.42
C ALA A 164 9.54 11.77 14.00
N LEU A 165 10.51 10.90 13.75
CA LEU A 165 11.87 11.07 14.26
C LEU A 165 12.53 12.31 13.64
N TYR A 166 12.40 12.48 12.32
CA TYR A 166 12.93 13.67 11.63
C TYR A 166 12.29 14.95 12.18
N ALA A 167 10.97 14.99 12.36
CA ALA A 167 10.28 16.14 12.95
C ALA A 167 10.76 16.45 14.38
N ILE A 168 10.97 15.43 15.22
CA ILE A 168 11.50 15.62 16.58
C ILE A 168 12.93 16.17 16.55
N LEU A 169 13.79 15.63 15.68
CA LEU A 169 15.17 16.10 15.53
C LEU A 169 15.23 17.57 15.07
N VAL A 170 14.39 17.92 14.09
CA VAL A 170 14.27 19.31 13.62
C VAL A 170 13.72 20.23 14.72
N LEU A 171 12.67 19.84 15.45
CA LEU A 171 12.13 20.63 16.56
C LEU A 171 13.14 20.91 17.68
N ARG A 172 14.04 19.95 17.92
CA ARG A 172 15.13 20.06 18.90
C ARG A 172 16.36 20.78 18.37
N SER A 173 16.43 21.06 17.08
CA SER A 173 17.51 21.83 16.49
C SER A 173 17.51 23.27 17.03
N PRO A 174 18.70 23.90 17.15
CA PRO A 174 18.81 25.29 17.59
C PRO A 174 18.21 26.29 16.60
N GLU A 175 17.98 25.87 15.35
CA GLU A 175 17.41 26.71 14.28
C GLU A 175 15.90 26.92 14.42
N THR A 176 15.22 26.10 15.24
CA THR A 176 13.77 26.19 15.43
C THR A 176 13.42 27.12 16.57
N ASP A 177 12.94 28.32 16.23
CA ASP A 177 12.49 29.35 17.19
C ASP A 177 11.01 29.19 17.59
N TYR A 178 10.70 28.06 18.23
CA TYR A 178 9.38 27.83 18.84
C TYR A 178 9.44 27.88 20.37
N SER A 179 8.34 28.32 20.99
CA SER A 179 8.21 28.28 22.45
C SER A 179 8.39 26.85 22.98
N ALA A 180 8.93 26.72 24.20
CA ALA A 180 9.14 25.42 24.82
C ALA A 180 7.84 24.59 24.91
N THR A 181 6.71 25.24 25.23
CA THR A 181 5.40 24.60 25.27
C THR A 181 4.98 24.06 23.89
N THR A 182 5.19 24.86 22.83
CA THR A 182 4.90 24.43 21.46
C THR A 182 5.74 23.23 21.06
N LYS A 183 7.05 23.26 21.37
CA LYS A 183 7.96 22.14 21.09
C LYS A 183 7.49 20.86 21.79
N LEU A 184 7.16 20.93 23.09
CA LEU A 184 6.67 19.77 23.85
C LEU A 184 5.38 19.19 23.27
N VAL A 185 4.42 20.03 22.87
CA VAL A 185 3.16 19.56 22.26
C VAL A 185 3.43 18.88 20.92
N LEU A 186 4.26 19.48 20.06
CA LEU A 186 4.59 18.91 18.75
C LEU A 186 5.40 17.62 18.85
N GLU A 187 6.32 17.51 19.82
CA GLU A 187 7.02 16.27 20.13
C GLU A 187 6.03 15.19 20.57
N GLY A 188 5.13 15.51 21.51
CA GLY A 188 4.09 14.59 21.98
C GLY A 188 3.20 14.08 20.84
N LEU A 189 2.79 14.98 19.93
CA LEU A 189 2.02 14.62 18.75
C LEU A 189 2.81 13.74 17.78
N SER A 190 4.11 13.98 17.62
CA SER A 190 4.98 13.18 16.75
C SER A 190 5.15 11.75 17.29
N TYR A 191 5.35 11.59 18.60
CA TYR A 191 5.38 10.27 19.25
C TYR A 191 4.04 9.55 19.13
N PHE A 192 2.93 10.26 19.39
CA PHE A 192 1.59 9.70 19.26
C PHE A 192 1.32 9.23 17.83
N TYR A 193 1.69 10.03 16.83
CA TYR A 193 1.57 9.67 15.42
C TYR A 193 2.34 8.39 15.08
N ALA A 194 3.62 8.31 15.44
CA ALA A 194 4.46 7.13 15.17
C ALA A 194 3.88 5.87 15.83
N ILE A 195 3.58 5.94 17.13
CA ILE A 195 3.05 4.80 17.90
C ILE A 195 1.69 4.37 17.34
N SER A 196 0.82 5.33 17.03
CA SER A 196 -0.51 5.06 16.49
C SER A 196 -0.44 4.31 15.16
N ILE A 197 0.38 4.75 14.20
CA ILE A 197 0.49 4.06 12.90
C ILE A 197 1.13 2.66 13.06
N VAL A 198 2.20 2.55 13.85
CA VAL A 198 2.91 1.29 14.13
C VAL A 198 1.96 0.25 14.73
N VAL A 199 1.22 0.61 15.77
CA VAL A 199 0.22 -0.26 16.40
C VAL A 199 -0.94 -0.52 15.44
N GLY A 200 -1.37 0.48 14.67
CA GLY A 200 -2.43 0.35 13.67
C GLY A 200 -2.14 -0.71 12.61
N ARG A 201 -0.88 -0.91 12.19
CA ARG A 201 -0.51 -1.96 11.22
C ARG A 201 -0.67 -3.37 11.77
N LEU A 202 -0.39 -3.57 13.07
CA LEU A 202 -0.63 -4.82 13.79
C LEU A 202 -2.13 -5.02 14.01
N TYR A 203 -2.83 -3.97 14.45
CA TYR A 203 -4.26 -3.97 14.70
C TYR A 203 -5.08 -4.34 13.46
N CYS A 204 -4.73 -3.80 12.29
CA CYS A 204 -5.42 -4.08 11.05
C CYS A 204 -5.13 -5.49 10.47
N GLY A 205 -4.27 -6.29 11.11
CA GLY A 205 -3.91 -7.64 10.67
C GLY A 205 -3.13 -7.67 9.35
N MET A 206 -2.50 -6.54 8.98
CA MET A 206 -1.84 -6.39 7.68
C MET A 206 -0.35 -6.74 7.73
N HIS A 207 0.28 -6.70 8.91
CA HIS A 207 1.71 -6.91 9.12
C HIS A 207 1.98 -7.65 10.42
N GLY A 208 3.06 -8.43 10.45
CA GLY A 208 3.59 -9.07 11.65
C GLY A 208 4.43 -8.13 12.54
N PHE A 209 4.90 -8.63 13.68
CA PHE A 209 5.78 -7.87 14.58
C PHE A 209 7.13 -7.59 13.92
N LEU A 210 7.71 -8.60 13.25
CA LEU A 210 8.97 -8.46 12.52
C LEU A 210 8.90 -7.36 11.44
N ASP A 211 7.80 -7.33 10.68
CA ASP A 211 7.59 -6.34 9.61
C ASP A 211 7.65 -4.91 10.14
N VAL A 212 7.03 -4.68 11.30
CA VAL A 212 6.89 -3.37 11.92
C VAL A 212 8.18 -2.96 12.62
N VAL A 213 8.87 -3.89 13.32
CA VAL A 213 10.16 -3.62 13.96
C VAL A 213 11.22 -3.27 12.93
N VAL A 214 11.40 -4.12 11.90
CA VAL A 214 12.39 -3.88 10.85
C VAL A 214 12.06 -2.60 10.07
N GLY A 215 10.78 -2.38 9.74
CA GLY A 215 10.35 -1.13 9.10
C GLY A 215 10.68 0.09 9.95
N SER A 216 10.42 0.05 11.25
CA SER A 216 10.73 1.16 12.17
C SER A 216 12.23 1.44 12.26
N VAL A 217 13.08 0.40 12.27
CA VAL A 217 14.54 0.55 12.24
C VAL A 217 15.00 1.20 10.94
N ILE A 218 14.50 0.73 9.79
CA ILE A 218 14.81 1.35 8.48
C ILE A 218 14.39 2.83 8.49
N GLY A 219 13.19 3.14 8.99
CA GLY A 219 12.68 4.51 9.08
C GLY A 219 13.54 5.41 9.97
N ALA A 220 13.99 4.90 11.11
CA ALA A 220 14.88 5.63 11.99
C ALA A 220 16.24 5.91 11.33
N LEU A 221 16.82 4.93 10.63
CA LEU A 221 18.09 5.10 9.91
C LEU A 221 17.98 6.15 8.80
N ILE A 222 16.88 6.12 8.03
CA ILE A 222 16.61 7.11 6.98
C ILE A 222 16.48 8.52 7.57
N ALA A 223 15.72 8.68 8.66
CA ALA A 223 15.56 9.99 9.31
C ALA A 223 16.88 10.55 9.85
N LEU A 224 17.74 9.69 10.42
CA LEU A 224 19.07 10.09 10.86
C LEU A 224 19.95 10.47 9.67
N ALA A 225 19.90 9.71 8.58
CA ALA A 225 20.66 10.01 7.36
C ALA A 225 20.25 11.37 6.78
N GLU A 226 18.95 11.64 6.65
CA GLU A 226 18.44 12.91 6.14
C GLU A 226 18.81 14.07 7.08
N PHE A 227 18.67 13.90 8.40
CA PHE A 227 18.98 14.98 9.34
C PHE A 227 20.45 15.39 9.33
N TYR A 228 21.38 14.43 9.21
CA TYR A 228 22.82 14.72 9.24
C TYR A 228 23.43 15.00 7.86
N TYR A 229 22.97 14.31 6.81
CA TYR A 229 23.55 14.40 5.46
C TYR A 229 22.68 15.17 4.45
N GLY A 230 21.41 15.41 4.74
CA GLY A 230 20.51 16.20 3.88
C GLY A 230 20.98 17.64 3.70
N PRO A 231 21.20 18.44 4.78
CA PRO A 231 21.66 19.82 4.65
C PRO A 231 22.97 20.02 3.84
N PRO A 232 24.05 19.24 4.05
CA PRO A 232 25.25 19.39 3.23
C PRO A 232 25.04 18.93 1.78
N LEU A 233 24.21 17.92 1.53
CA LEU A 233 23.84 17.51 0.18
C LEU A 233 23.07 18.62 -0.54
N ASP A 234 22.10 19.22 0.14
CA ASP A 234 21.30 20.34 -0.39
C ASP A 234 22.16 21.55 -0.74
N ALA A 235 23.09 21.93 0.16
CA ALA A 235 24.03 23.01 -0.08
C ALA A 235 24.95 22.71 -1.28
N TYR A 236 25.40 21.46 -1.42
CA TYR A 236 26.19 21.03 -2.57
C TYR A 236 25.39 21.08 -3.87
N MET A 237 24.17 20.54 -3.88
CA MET A 237 23.31 20.53 -5.06
C MET A 237 22.94 21.96 -5.48
N HIS A 238 22.62 22.82 -4.52
CA HIS A 238 22.28 24.21 -4.77
C HIS A 238 23.48 25.05 -5.22
N SER A 239 24.70 24.80 -4.75
CA SER A 239 25.90 25.51 -5.23
C SER A 239 26.41 24.99 -6.58
N SER A 240 25.99 23.79 -6.98
CA SER A 240 26.43 23.13 -8.21
C SER A 240 25.73 23.62 -9.48
N SER A 241 26.32 23.27 -10.63
CA SER A 241 25.68 23.44 -11.93
C SER A 241 24.56 22.42 -12.16
N TRP A 242 23.78 22.62 -13.22
CA TRP A 242 22.71 21.70 -13.65
C TRP A 242 23.17 20.24 -13.85
N VAL A 243 24.49 20.03 -14.03
CA VAL A 243 25.10 18.69 -14.14
C VAL A 243 24.86 17.86 -12.88
N ALA A 244 24.88 18.46 -11.68
CA ALA A 244 24.63 17.73 -10.44
C ALA A 244 23.20 17.15 -10.40
N VAL A 245 22.21 17.93 -10.85
CA VAL A 245 20.82 17.48 -10.95
C VAL A 245 20.69 16.36 -11.99
N LEU A 246 21.38 16.46 -13.13
CA LEU A 246 21.40 15.39 -14.13
C LEU A 246 22.01 14.09 -13.56
N ILE A 247 23.13 14.19 -12.84
CA ILE A 247 23.76 13.03 -12.20
C ILE A 247 22.83 12.41 -11.16
N ALA A 248 22.20 13.22 -10.29
CA ALA A 248 21.22 12.74 -9.32
C ALA A 248 20.06 12.00 -10.02
N ALA A 249 19.53 12.55 -11.10
CA ALA A 249 18.48 11.92 -11.89
C ALA A 249 18.94 10.58 -12.51
N LEU A 250 20.17 10.51 -13.03
CA LEU A 250 20.75 9.28 -13.55
C LEU A 250 20.92 8.22 -12.45
N VAL A 251 21.38 8.61 -11.26
CA VAL A 251 21.48 7.72 -10.10
C VAL A 251 20.12 7.15 -9.73
N VAL A 252 19.07 7.99 -9.65
CA VAL A 252 17.70 7.55 -9.38
C VAL A 252 17.20 6.58 -10.44
N ILE A 253 17.47 6.83 -11.73
CA ILE A 253 17.09 5.92 -12.83
C ILE A 253 17.83 4.58 -12.70
N VAL A 254 19.12 4.59 -12.35
CA VAL A 254 19.90 3.37 -12.11
C VAL A 254 19.33 2.59 -10.92
N LEU A 255 18.96 3.27 -9.83
CA LEU A 255 18.33 2.67 -8.65
C LEU A 255 16.99 1.96 -9.00
N VAL A 256 16.15 2.59 -9.82
CA VAL A 256 14.93 1.98 -10.35
C VAL A 256 15.24 0.77 -11.24
N ARG A 257 16.34 0.80 -11.97
CA ARG A 257 16.75 -0.29 -12.87
C ARG A 257 17.29 -1.52 -12.13
N ILE A 258 18.01 -1.33 -11.03
CA ILE A 258 18.53 -2.41 -10.17
C ILE A 258 17.47 -2.96 -9.21
N HIS A 259 16.29 -2.32 -9.12
CA HIS A 259 15.20 -2.79 -8.28
C HIS A 259 14.86 -4.26 -8.62
N PRO A 260 14.84 -5.17 -7.62
CA PRO A 260 14.63 -6.59 -7.83
C PRO A 260 13.37 -6.85 -8.65
N GLU A 261 13.46 -7.83 -9.54
CA GLU A 261 12.26 -8.29 -10.24
C GLU A 261 11.34 -9.03 -9.25
N PRO A 262 10.08 -8.59 -9.13
CA PRO A 262 9.13 -9.24 -8.24
C PRO A 262 8.77 -10.62 -8.81
N VAL A 263 8.51 -11.58 -7.92
CA VAL A 263 8.13 -12.94 -8.35
C VAL A 263 6.63 -13.03 -8.64
N ASP A 264 5.84 -12.25 -7.92
CA ASP A 264 4.41 -12.05 -8.12
C ASP A 264 4.11 -10.61 -8.57
N ASP A 265 2.88 -10.33 -9.00
CA ASP A 265 2.44 -9.01 -9.45
C ASP A 265 2.27 -7.99 -8.30
N CYS A 266 3.33 -7.67 -7.55
CA CYS A 266 3.31 -6.61 -6.52
C CYS A 266 3.24 -5.20 -7.15
N PRO A 267 2.49 -4.24 -6.56
CA PRO A 267 2.60 -2.81 -6.92
C PRO A 267 3.88 -2.13 -6.37
N CYS A 268 4.72 -2.83 -5.60
CA CYS A 268 5.95 -2.35 -4.98
C CYS A 268 6.87 -1.56 -5.94
N PHE A 269 7.07 -2.10 -7.15
CA PHE A 269 7.87 -1.46 -8.19
C PHE A 269 7.21 -0.19 -8.76
N ASP A 270 5.89 -0.24 -8.98
CA ASP A 270 5.11 0.88 -9.48
C ASP A 270 5.20 2.10 -8.54
N ASP A 271 5.17 1.85 -7.23
CA ASP A 271 5.32 2.88 -6.20
C ASP A 271 6.74 3.47 -6.20
N SER A 272 7.76 2.63 -6.30
CA SER A 272 9.16 3.05 -6.37
C SER A 272 9.44 3.96 -7.58
N VAL A 273 8.84 3.67 -8.74
CA VAL A 273 8.95 4.51 -9.94
C VAL A 273 8.28 5.88 -9.75
N ALA A 274 7.11 5.91 -9.10
CA ALA A 274 6.41 7.17 -8.83
C ALA A 274 7.26 8.09 -7.92
N PHE A 275 7.81 7.55 -6.83
CA PHE A 275 8.68 8.32 -5.93
C PHE A 275 10.02 8.69 -6.57
N ALA A 276 10.59 7.83 -7.42
CA ALA A 276 11.76 8.19 -8.23
C ALA A 276 11.48 9.41 -9.13
N GLY A 277 10.30 9.45 -9.77
CA GLY A 277 9.84 10.63 -10.49
C GLY A 277 9.78 11.87 -9.59
N VAL A 278 9.13 11.76 -8.43
CA VAL A 278 9.04 12.86 -7.45
C VAL A 278 10.42 13.40 -7.07
N MET A 279 11.39 12.52 -6.77
CA MET A 279 12.76 12.93 -6.42
C MET A 279 13.44 13.73 -7.54
N ILE A 280 13.34 13.26 -8.79
CA ILE A 280 13.91 13.96 -9.96
C ILE A 280 13.30 15.36 -10.09
N GLY A 281 11.98 15.46 -9.96
CA GLY A 281 11.26 16.73 -10.05
C GLY A 281 11.56 17.68 -8.89
N LEU A 282 11.70 17.15 -7.68
CA LEU A 282 12.06 17.88 -6.47
C LEU A 282 13.46 18.49 -6.58
N GLU A 283 14.46 17.70 -6.98
CA GLU A 283 15.83 18.19 -7.09
C GLU A 283 15.97 19.25 -8.17
N TYR A 284 15.29 19.05 -9.31
CA TYR A 284 15.23 20.07 -10.34
C TYR A 284 14.54 21.35 -9.85
N ALA A 285 13.44 21.24 -9.11
CA ALA A 285 12.72 22.40 -8.59
C ALA A 285 13.55 23.20 -7.56
N THR A 286 14.12 22.51 -6.58
CA THR A 286 14.89 23.14 -5.49
C THR A 286 16.23 23.69 -5.98
N TRP A 287 16.83 23.11 -7.01
CA TRP A 287 17.99 23.69 -7.68
C TRP A 287 17.69 25.04 -8.33
N ASN A 288 16.47 25.24 -8.85
CA ASN A 288 16.06 26.51 -9.46
C ASN A 288 15.77 27.63 -8.44
N TYR A 289 15.73 27.32 -7.14
CA TYR A 289 15.57 28.36 -6.12
C TYR A 289 16.69 29.40 -6.20
N GLY A 290 16.36 30.68 -6.00
CA GLY A 290 17.25 31.83 -6.11
C GLY A 290 17.79 32.14 -7.52
N ARG A 291 17.52 31.28 -8.52
CA ARG A 291 18.06 31.44 -9.89
C ARG A 291 17.08 32.13 -10.84
N THR A 292 15.79 32.15 -10.51
CA THR A 292 14.76 32.78 -11.34
C THR A 292 14.27 34.10 -10.73
N PRO A 293 14.06 35.17 -11.53
CA PRO A 293 13.69 36.50 -11.03
C PRO A 293 12.36 36.61 -10.26
N TYR A 294 11.52 35.57 -10.35
CA TYR A 294 10.18 35.53 -9.73
C TYR A 294 10.08 34.45 -8.63
N ASP A 295 11.22 33.92 -8.18
CA ASP A 295 11.23 32.90 -7.14
C ASP A 295 10.84 33.48 -5.78
N PRO A 296 9.75 33.01 -5.15
CA PRO A 296 9.38 33.45 -3.82
C PRO A 296 10.35 32.95 -2.72
N PHE A 297 11.24 32.00 -2.98
CA PHE A 297 12.10 31.44 -1.92
C PHE A 297 13.41 32.21 -1.68
N ASP A 298 13.90 33.00 -2.64
CA ASP A 298 15.13 33.83 -2.55
C ASP A 298 16.33 33.07 -1.88
N THR A 299 17.33 33.74 -1.31
CA THR A 299 18.42 33.09 -0.55
C THR A 299 17.97 32.34 0.72
N ASN A 300 16.67 32.33 1.03
CA ASN A 300 16.10 31.79 2.28
C ASN A 300 15.49 30.38 2.14
N ALA A 301 15.60 29.76 0.96
CA ALA A 301 15.02 28.44 0.69
C ALA A 301 15.50 27.34 1.67
N HIS A 302 16.71 27.49 2.22
CA HIS A 302 17.34 26.52 3.12
C HIS A 302 17.04 26.76 4.61
N ASN A 303 16.41 27.87 4.96
CA ASN A 303 16.01 28.14 6.35
C ASN A 303 14.78 27.30 6.74
N PHE A 304 14.62 27.02 8.04
CA PHE A 304 13.48 26.25 8.55
C PHE A 304 12.12 26.87 8.16
N GLN A 305 12.00 28.20 8.28
CA GLN A 305 10.88 28.97 7.74
C GLN A 305 11.38 29.86 6.59
N SER A 306 11.08 29.47 5.35
CA SER A 306 11.54 30.16 4.14
C SER A 306 10.66 31.35 3.77
N ILE A 307 9.37 31.33 4.13
CA ILE A 307 8.43 32.41 3.83
C ILE A 307 7.54 32.70 5.05
N ASN A 308 7.50 33.96 5.50
CA ASN A 308 6.52 34.41 6.48
C ASN A 308 5.21 34.81 5.77
N LEU A 309 4.17 34.01 5.99
CA LEU A 309 2.83 34.23 5.42
C LEU A 309 1.84 34.78 6.45
N GLY A 310 2.29 35.10 7.67
CA GLY A 310 1.43 35.64 8.73
C GLY A 310 0.62 36.89 8.34
N PRO A 311 1.16 37.81 7.51
CA PRO A 311 0.40 38.96 7.04
C PRO A 311 -0.65 38.62 5.96
N LEU A 312 -0.57 37.44 5.33
CA LEU A 312 -1.59 37.00 4.38
C LEU A 312 -2.82 36.53 5.16
N GLY A 313 -3.95 37.21 4.98
CA GLY A 313 -5.19 36.83 5.63
C GLY A 313 -5.60 35.37 5.33
N ILE A 314 -6.33 34.76 6.25
CA ILE A 314 -6.86 33.37 6.12
C ILE A 314 -7.49 33.09 4.74
N PRO A 315 -8.28 34.02 4.13
CA PRO A 315 -8.85 33.76 2.80
C PRO A 315 -7.81 33.49 1.71
N VAL A 316 -6.67 34.17 1.75
CA VAL A 316 -5.58 34.00 0.77
C VAL A 316 -4.88 32.65 0.99
N LEU A 317 -4.64 32.27 2.25
CA LEU A 317 -4.06 30.96 2.59
C LEU A 317 -4.94 29.82 2.10
N VAL A 318 -6.26 29.92 2.31
CA VAL A 318 -7.23 28.94 1.82
C VAL A 318 -7.28 28.93 0.28
N ALA A 319 -7.24 30.09 -0.36
CA ALA A 319 -7.20 30.18 -1.82
C ALA A 319 -5.92 29.56 -2.42
N ARG A 320 -4.75 29.74 -1.78
CA ARG A 320 -3.48 29.08 -2.17
C ARG A 320 -3.61 27.57 -2.18
N LEU A 321 -4.22 27.00 -1.14
CA LEU A 321 -4.47 25.56 -1.05
C LEU A 321 -5.31 25.07 -2.23
N PHE A 322 -6.48 25.67 -2.46
CA PHE A 322 -7.37 25.23 -3.54
C PHE A 322 -6.75 25.42 -4.92
N PHE A 323 -6.07 26.53 -5.15
CA PHE A 323 -5.39 26.81 -6.41
C PHE A 323 -4.26 25.80 -6.68
N GLY A 324 -3.38 25.57 -5.70
CA GLY A 324 -2.29 24.62 -5.85
C GLY A 324 -2.78 23.19 -6.10
N VAL A 325 -3.79 22.75 -5.33
CA VAL A 325 -4.43 21.44 -5.53
C VAL A 325 -5.03 21.34 -6.93
N PHE A 326 -5.75 22.37 -7.38
CA PHE A 326 -6.33 22.41 -8.72
C PHE A 326 -5.27 22.25 -9.82
N VAL A 327 -4.14 22.97 -9.73
CA VAL A 327 -3.04 22.89 -10.71
C VAL A 327 -2.43 21.48 -10.76
N ILE A 328 -2.20 20.84 -9.60
CA ILE A 328 -1.68 19.47 -9.54
C ILE A 328 -2.64 18.48 -10.22
N PHE A 329 -3.93 18.56 -9.91
CA PHE A 329 -4.93 17.69 -10.54
C PHE A 329 -5.04 17.96 -12.04
N ALA A 330 -5.04 19.22 -12.47
CA ALA A 330 -5.06 19.58 -13.88
C ALA A 330 -3.86 19.01 -14.63
N TRP A 331 -2.65 19.12 -14.07
CA TRP A 331 -1.44 18.51 -14.63
C TRP A 331 -1.60 16.99 -14.80
N ARG A 332 -2.05 16.29 -13.76
CA ARG A 332 -2.23 14.84 -13.81
C ARG A 332 -3.27 14.43 -14.86
N GLU A 333 -4.42 15.10 -14.90
CA GLU A 333 -5.51 14.80 -15.83
C GLU A 333 -5.14 15.11 -17.28
N VAL A 334 -4.24 16.07 -17.55
CA VAL A 334 -3.75 16.39 -18.89
C VAL A 334 -2.57 15.50 -19.31
N MET A 335 -1.57 15.31 -18.44
CA MET A 335 -0.33 14.63 -18.80
C MET A 335 -0.49 13.11 -18.93
N LYS A 336 -1.34 12.50 -18.10
CA LYS A 336 -1.58 11.06 -18.17
C LYS A 336 -2.13 10.60 -19.54
N PRO A 337 -3.26 11.14 -20.05
CA PRO A 337 -3.80 10.71 -21.34
C PRO A 337 -2.92 11.14 -22.52
N THR A 338 -2.21 12.27 -22.44
CA THR A 338 -1.30 12.71 -23.51
C THR A 338 -0.11 11.78 -23.65
N LEU A 339 0.53 11.40 -22.54
CA LEU A 339 1.66 10.46 -22.53
C LEU A 339 1.25 9.05 -22.98
N LEU A 340 0.10 8.54 -22.52
CA LEU A 340 -0.38 7.21 -22.95
C LEU A 340 -0.74 7.16 -24.44
N ARG A 341 -1.02 8.30 -25.08
CA ARG A 341 -1.22 8.39 -26.53
C ARG A 341 0.10 8.57 -27.27
N ALA A 342 1.03 9.37 -26.74
CA ALA A 342 2.27 9.71 -27.42
C ALA A 342 3.38 8.65 -27.27
N LEU A 343 3.60 8.14 -26.05
CA LEU A 343 4.70 7.23 -25.72
C LEU A 343 4.71 5.92 -26.52
N PRO A 344 3.57 5.27 -26.84
CA PRO A 344 3.61 4.05 -27.66
C PRO A 344 4.25 4.25 -29.03
N HIS A 345 4.08 5.43 -29.64
CA HIS A 345 4.72 5.75 -30.91
C HIS A 345 6.24 5.89 -30.78
N LEU A 346 6.69 6.51 -29.69
CA LEU A 346 8.11 6.65 -29.37
C LEU A 346 8.75 5.28 -29.07
N PHE A 347 8.09 4.45 -28.27
CA PHE A 347 8.60 3.13 -27.91
C PHE A 347 8.72 2.22 -29.13
N ARG A 348 7.74 2.22 -30.04
CA ARG A 348 7.86 1.49 -31.32
C ARG A 348 9.01 1.98 -32.20
N LEU A 349 9.35 3.28 -32.14
CA LEU A 349 10.50 3.82 -32.85
C LEU A 349 11.81 3.33 -32.22
N ILE A 350 11.88 3.29 -30.90
CA ILE A 350 13.04 2.81 -30.13
C ILE A 350 13.24 1.29 -30.33
N GLU A 351 12.16 0.50 -30.33
CA GLU A 351 12.20 -0.93 -30.63
C GLU A 351 12.71 -1.20 -32.05
N ARG A 352 12.28 -0.40 -33.04
CA ARG A 352 12.80 -0.46 -34.41
C ARG A 352 14.30 -0.13 -34.49
N ALA A 353 14.81 0.68 -33.56
CA ALA A 353 16.23 0.99 -33.42
C ALA A 353 17.02 -0.09 -32.65
N GLY A 354 16.38 -1.20 -32.26
CA GLY A 354 17.03 -2.35 -31.62
C GLY A 354 17.15 -2.26 -30.09
N TYR A 355 16.58 -1.23 -29.46
CA TYR A 355 16.58 -1.09 -28.01
C TYR A 355 15.21 -1.50 -27.47
N SER A 356 15.10 -2.67 -26.85
CA SER A 356 13.92 -3.06 -26.08
C SER A 356 14.32 -3.24 -24.61
N LEU A 357 13.46 -2.79 -23.71
CA LEU A 357 13.62 -2.96 -22.26
C LEU A 357 12.50 -3.86 -21.73
N PRO A 358 12.49 -5.16 -22.09
CA PRO A 358 11.44 -6.05 -21.63
C PRO A 358 11.53 -6.21 -20.11
N ARG A 359 10.40 -6.00 -19.42
CA ARG A 359 10.27 -6.27 -17.99
C ARG A 359 9.14 -7.26 -17.79
N ARG A 360 9.34 -8.21 -16.88
CA ARG A 360 8.34 -9.23 -16.54
C ARG A 360 7.02 -8.55 -16.10
N PHE A 361 5.90 -9.09 -16.55
CA PHE A 361 4.53 -8.60 -16.29
C PHE A 361 4.12 -7.29 -17.01
N PHE A 362 4.98 -6.75 -17.88
CA PHE A 362 4.64 -5.60 -18.73
C PHE A 362 4.57 -6.02 -20.20
N THR A 363 3.44 -5.70 -20.84
CA THR A 363 3.25 -5.93 -22.28
C THR A 363 4.03 -4.86 -23.07
N PRO A 364 4.90 -5.26 -24.01
CA PRO A 364 5.71 -4.34 -24.80
C PRO A 364 4.88 -3.56 -25.84
N ALA A 365 5.34 -2.36 -26.20
CA ALA A 365 4.68 -1.44 -27.13
C ALA A 365 4.40 -2.00 -28.55
N SER A 366 5.13 -3.05 -28.94
CA SER A 366 4.94 -3.81 -30.18
C SER A 366 3.68 -4.69 -30.17
N GLU A 367 3.21 -5.14 -29.01
CA GLU A 367 2.13 -6.13 -28.88
C GLU A 367 0.72 -5.52 -28.77
N TYR A 368 0.59 -4.20 -28.62
CA TYR A 368 -0.71 -3.52 -28.51
C TYR A 368 -0.81 -2.28 -29.39
N LYS A 369 -2.01 -2.04 -29.96
CA LYS A 369 -2.28 -0.86 -30.82
C LYS A 369 -2.57 0.41 -30.03
N SER A 370 -3.44 0.30 -29.01
CA SER A 370 -3.89 1.41 -28.17
C SER A 370 -4.23 0.90 -26.78
N ILE A 371 -3.93 1.69 -25.76
CA ILE A 371 -4.29 1.39 -24.37
C ILE A 371 -5.77 1.76 -24.17
N PRO A 372 -6.62 0.84 -23.66
CA PRO A 372 -8.03 1.15 -23.40
C PRO A 372 -8.19 2.39 -22.51
N ALA A 373 -9.04 3.33 -22.95
CA ALA A 373 -9.42 4.50 -22.16
C ALA A 373 -10.19 4.04 -20.91
N GLY A 374 -9.49 3.92 -19.79
CA GLY A 374 -10.03 3.31 -18.57
C GLY A 374 -9.15 2.23 -17.95
N SER A 375 -7.99 1.91 -18.54
CA SER A 375 -6.91 1.21 -17.82
C SER A 375 -6.64 1.99 -16.52
N ARG A 376 -7.06 1.42 -15.38
CA ARG A 376 -6.77 1.95 -14.05
C ARG A 376 -5.28 1.75 -13.79
N MET A 377 -4.45 2.64 -14.33
CA MET A 377 -3.01 2.72 -14.00
C MET A 377 -2.77 2.83 -12.49
N ASP A 378 -3.75 3.40 -11.78
CA ASP A 378 -3.67 3.70 -10.37
C ASP A 378 -4.77 2.92 -9.64
N ASN A 379 -4.44 1.72 -9.16
CA ASN A 379 -5.27 1.03 -8.15
C ASN A 379 -5.19 1.71 -6.76
N LEU A 380 -4.50 2.86 -6.68
CA LEU A 380 -4.05 3.51 -5.45
C LEU A 380 -4.51 4.98 -5.35
N ILE A 381 -4.89 5.61 -6.46
CA ILE A 381 -5.42 6.98 -6.46
C ILE A 381 -6.85 6.94 -6.99
N PRO A 382 -7.86 7.18 -6.14
CA PRO A 382 -9.22 7.29 -6.58
C PRO A 382 -9.37 8.40 -7.63
N SER A 383 -10.22 8.19 -8.63
CA SER A 383 -10.60 9.26 -9.56
C SER A 383 -11.12 10.48 -8.79
N VAL A 384 -11.07 11.70 -9.36
CA VAL A 384 -11.66 12.91 -8.75
C VAL A 384 -13.09 12.66 -8.26
N ARG A 385 -13.86 11.83 -8.97
CA ARG A 385 -15.22 11.40 -8.57
C ARG A 385 -15.24 10.50 -7.33
N GLU A 386 -14.23 9.68 -7.14
CA GLU A 386 -14.06 8.85 -5.94
C GLU A 386 -13.51 9.68 -4.76
N ILE A 387 -12.72 10.74 -5.00
CA ILE A 387 -12.28 11.68 -3.94
C ILE A 387 -13.46 12.49 -3.39
N VAL A 388 -14.36 12.97 -4.25
CA VAL A 388 -15.61 13.62 -3.80
C VAL A 388 -16.45 12.65 -2.95
N ARG A 389 -16.51 11.38 -3.35
CA ARG A 389 -17.14 10.31 -2.56
C ARG A 389 -16.39 9.99 -1.26
N VAL A 390 -15.06 10.15 -1.21
CA VAL A 390 -14.27 10.04 0.03
C VAL A 390 -14.59 11.22 0.96
N GLY A 391 -14.74 12.44 0.43
CA GLY A 391 -15.20 13.60 1.20
C GLY A 391 -16.62 13.41 1.79
N GLU A 392 -17.52 12.81 1.01
CA GLU A 392 -18.85 12.40 1.48
C GLU A 392 -18.78 11.26 2.53
N SER A 393 -17.80 10.36 2.42
CA SER A 393 -17.57 9.26 3.38
C SER A 393 -17.07 9.72 4.75
N ILE A 394 -16.34 10.85 4.81
CA ILE A 394 -15.95 11.49 6.08
C ILE A 394 -17.18 12.09 6.77
N ARG A 395 -18.17 12.56 6.00
CA ARG A 395 -19.44 13.10 6.53
C ARG A 395 -20.41 12.00 6.97
N HIS A 396 -20.36 10.82 6.36
CA HIS A 396 -21.23 9.69 6.71
C HIS A 396 -20.44 8.38 6.85
N PRO A 397 -19.78 8.16 8.00
CA PRO A 397 -18.95 6.97 8.24
C PRO A 397 -19.73 5.65 8.24
N ALA A 398 -21.06 5.69 8.41
CA ALA A 398 -21.91 4.52 8.64
C ALA A 398 -22.52 3.90 7.37
N THR A 399 -22.49 4.58 6.21
CA THR A 399 -23.32 4.21 5.03
C THR A 399 -22.57 3.57 3.86
N ARG A 400 -21.23 3.40 3.91
CA ARG A 400 -20.52 2.53 2.96
C ARG A 400 -19.88 1.36 3.71
N GLY A 401 -20.10 0.15 3.18
CA GLY A 401 -19.61 -1.11 3.69
C GLY A 401 -18.11 -1.10 3.98
N ARG A 402 -17.79 -0.86 5.26
CA ARG A 402 -16.58 -1.27 5.94
C ARG A 402 -16.20 -2.68 5.46
N SER A 403 -15.13 -2.85 4.70
CA SER A 403 -14.61 -4.19 4.43
C SER A 403 -13.83 -4.67 5.64
N VAL A 404 -14.52 -4.92 6.75
CA VAL A 404 -14.12 -6.05 7.61
C VAL A 404 -14.56 -7.25 6.84
N SER A 405 -13.70 -7.72 5.96
CA SER A 405 -13.88 -9.06 5.45
C SER A 405 -13.55 -10.01 6.59
N ILE A 406 -14.56 -10.75 7.01
CA ILE A 406 -14.33 -12.01 7.68
C ILE A 406 -14.45 -13.04 6.57
N GLY A 407 -13.33 -13.67 6.22
CA GLY A 407 -13.25 -14.58 5.09
C GLY A 407 -12.48 -14.04 3.89
N PRO A 408 -12.40 -14.84 2.83
CA PRO A 408 -11.29 -14.78 1.90
C PRO A 408 -11.31 -13.57 0.96
N GLN A 409 -10.28 -12.73 1.07
CA GLN A 409 -10.08 -11.59 0.17
C GLN A 409 -9.13 -11.92 -0.99
N SER A 410 -8.38 -13.00 -0.85
CA SER A 410 -7.44 -13.51 -1.85
C SER A 410 -7.80 -14.93 -2.25
N ALA A 411 -7.27 -15.39 -3.38
CA ALA A 411 -7.40 -16.79 -3.77
C ALA A 411 -6.85 -17.73 -2.69
N ALA A 412 -5.75 -17.35 -2.03
CA ALA A 412 -5.10 -18.17 -1.03
C ALA A 412 -6.00 -18.32 0.21
N ASP A 413 -6.54 -17.20 0.70
CA ASP A 413 -7.51 -17.22 1.78
C ASP A 413 -8.75 -18.04 1.38
N ALA A 414 -9.16 -18.00 0.09
CA ALA A 414 -10.32 -18.72 -0.43
C ALA A 414 -10.08 -20.24 -0.43
N TYR A 415 -8.93 -20.67 -0.94
CA TYR A 415 -8.53 -22.07 -0.88
C TYR A 415 -8.37 -22.56 0.56
N GLU A 416 -7.89 -21.71 1.47
CA GLU A 416 -7.76 -22.02 2.89
C GLU A 416 -9.11 -22.13 3.59
N ALA A 417 -10.05 -21.21 3.29
CA ALA A 417 -11.42 -21.30 3.75
C ALA A 417 -12.13 -22.57 3.24
N LEU A 418 -11.88 -22.96 1.99
CA LEU A 418 -12.39 -24.21 1.41
C LEU A 418 -11.76 -25.44 2.05
N ALA A 419 -10.45 -25.44 2.28
CA ALA A 419 -9.77 -26.53 2.98
C ALA A 419 -10.26 -26.69 4.42
N TYR A 420 -10.52 -25.59 5.12
CA TYR A 420 -11.11 -25.58 6.46
C TYR A 420 -12.55 -26.13 6.46
N ARG A 421 -13.39 -25.71 5.51
CA ARG A 421 -14.77 -26.23 5.33
C ARG A 421 -14.76 -27.73 5.02
N GLU A 422 -13.94 -28.17 4.07
CA GLU A 422 -13.82 -29.58 3.65
C GLU A 422 -13.33 -30.46 4.80
N ARG A 423 -12.42 -29.93 5.62
CA ARG A 423 -11.98 -30.63 6.83
C ARG A 423 -13.10 -30.78 7.86
N ARG A 424 -13.85 -29.71 8.15
CA ARG A 424 -15.01 -29.79 9.06
C ARG A 424 -16.05 -30.79 8.56
N ARG A 425 -16.26 -30.87 7.23
CA ARG A 425 -17.13 -31.85 6.59
C ARG A 425 -16.64 -33.28 6.81
N ARG A 426 -15.33 -33.53 6.69
CA ARG A 426 -14.74 -34.86 6.97
C ARG A 426 -14.87 -35.25 8.44
N GLU A 427 -14.67 -34.31 9.34
CA GLU A 427 -14.78 -34.53 10.78
C GLU A 427 -16.24 -34.78 11.21
N SER A 428 -17.23 -34.09 10.61
CA SER A 428 -18.66 -34.32 10.88
C SER A 428 -19.21 -35.62 10.29
N ILE A 429 -18.66 -36.09 9.16
CA ILE A 429 -18.95 -37.42 8.62
C ILE A 429 -18.29 -38.52 9.48
N GLY A 430 -17.08 -38.25 9.99
CA GLY A 430 -16.36 -39.16 10.89
C GLY A 430 -17.06 -39.35 12.25
N SER A 431 -17.68 -38.32 12.81
CA SER A 431 -18.42 -38.42 14.07
C SER A 431 -19.75 -39.19 13.93
N ASN A 432 -20.41 -39.14 12.78
CA ASN A 432 -21.64 -39.90 12.51
C ASN A 432 -21.41 -41.39 12.23
N GLY A 433 -20.16 -41.83 12.02
CA GLY A 433 -19.79 -43.22 11.78
C GLY A 433 -19.57 -44.06 13.05
N SER A 434 -19.50 -43.44 14.24
CA SER A 434 -19.12 -44.11 15.49
C SER A 434 -20.26 -44.12 16.53
N THR A 435 -21.43 -44.64 16.15
CA THR A 435 -22.46 -45.05 17.13
C THR A 435 -23.07 -46.40 16.76
N LYS A 436 -22.25 -47.46 16.74
CA LYS A 436 -22.71 -48.83 16.96
C LYS A 436 -21.70 -49.60 17.80
N GLY A 437 -21.94 -49.69 19.11
CA GLY A 437 -21.29 -50.70 19.94
C GLY A 437 -21.17 -50.39 21.43
N LYS A 438 -22.16 -50.87 22.20
CA LYS A 438 -22.09 -51.41 23.58
C LYS A 438 -21.86 -50.48 24.78
N GLU A 439 -22.96 -50.32 25.51
CA GLU A 439 -23.14 -50.46 26.97
C GLU A 439 -21.90 -50.68 27.85
N ALA A 440 -21.71 -49.79 28.84
CA ALA A 440 -21.36 -50.16 30.20
C ALA A 440 -21.90 -49.10 31.19
N LEU A 441 -22.51 -49.61 32.25
CA LEU A 441 -23.29 -48.98 33.32
C LEU A 441 -22.40 -48.79 34.58
N ALA A 442 -22.84 -47.95 35.53
CA ALA A 442 -22.35 -47.71 36.91
C ALA A 442 -21.20 -46.69 37.05
N ASP A 443 -21.14 -45.72 37.97
CA ASP A 443 -21.77 -45.42 39.28
C ASP A 443 -22.04 -43.88 39.35
N VAL A 444 -23.19 -43.34 39.80
CA VAL A 444 -23.73 -43.21 41.17
C VAL A 444 -22.86 -42.29 42.06
N GLN A 445 -23.24 -41.00 42.16
CA GLN A 445 -23.71 -40.32 43.41
C GLN A 445 -22.58 -39.47 44.06
N GLU A 446 -22.70 -38.28 44.63
CA GLU A 446 -23.77 -37.39 45.12
C GLU A 446 -23.11 -36.01 45.40
N ASN A 447 -23.78 -34.89 45.15
CA ASN A 447 -24.13 -33.89 46.18
C ASN A 447 -24.64 -32.58 45.55
N SER A 448 -25.84 -32.24 46.00
CA SER A 448 -26.57 -31.00 45.83
C SER A 448 -25.97 -29.85 46.64
N ASP A 449 -26.08 -28.62 46.13
CA ASP A 449 -26.82 -27.53 46.81
C ASP A 449 -26.87 -26.24 45.94
N ASP A 450 -28.10 -25.91 45.52
CA ASP A 450 -28.80 -24.63 45.63
C ASP A 450 -28.06 -23.27 45.42
N ARG A 451 -28.39 -22.58 44.31
CA ARG A 451 -29.29 -21.39 44.22
C ARG A 451 -28.95 -20.40 43.10
N ASP A 452 -29.99 -20.13 42.30
CA ASP A 452 -30.42 -18.86 41.68
C ASP A 452 -29.42 -17.89 41.01
N GLY A 453 -29.56 -17.81 39.68
CA GLY A 453 -29.92 -16.55 39.03
C GLY A 453 -28.79 -15.58 38.65
N ARG A 454 -28.36 -15.64 37.38
CA ARG A 454 -28.30 -14.48 36.47
C ARG A 454 -27.73 -14.89 35.12
N GLY A 455 -28.49 -14.64 34.06
CA GLY A 455 -28.00 -14.70 32.70
C GLY A 455 -26.85 -13.72 32.52
N ALA A 456 -25.70 -14.24 32.10
CA ALA A 456 -24.62 -13.46 31.53
C ALA A 456 -24.12 -14.24 30.31
N ALA A 457 -24.36 -13.68 29.13
CA ALA A 457 -23.68 -14.08 27.91
C ALA A 457 -22.18 -13.80 28.10
N SER A 458 -21.44 -14.80 28.54
CA SER A 458 -19.98 -14.74 28.56
C SER A 458 -19.47 -15.21 27.21
N GLY A 459 -18.96 -14.28 26.41
CA GLY A 459 -18.15 -14.60 25.25
C GLY A 459 -17.00 -15.50 25.70
N VAL A 460 -16.94 -16.69 25.11
CA VAL A 460 -15.81 -17.62 25.30
C VAL A 460 -14.65 -17.00 24.53
N HIS A 461 -13.76 -16.30 25.25
CA HIS A 461 -12.51 -15.81 24.71
C HIS A 461 -11.50 -16.97 24.71
N GLY A 462 -11.10 -17.38 23.52
CA GLY A 462 -10.14 -18.47 23.32
C GLY A 462 -8.74 -18.12 23.80
N GLY A 463 -8.06 -19.05 24.46
CA GLY A 463 -6.65 -18.89 24.83
C GLY A 463 -5.72 -18.90 23.62
N ILE A 464 -4.46 -18.43 23.76
CA ILE A 464 -3.42 -18.47 22.70
C ILE A 464 -3.30 -19.89 22.10
N GLY A 465 -3.45 -20.92 22.95
CA GLY A 465 -3.44 -22.32 22.52
C GLY A 465 -4.54 -22.72 21.54
N GLU A 466 -5.68 -22.01 21.47
CA GLU A 466 -6.71 -22.24 20.46
C GLU A 466 -6.31 -21.68 19.10
N TYR A 467 -5.64 -20.53 19.07
CA TYR A 467 -5.07 -19.96 17.83
C TYR A 467 -3.89 -20.80 17.32
N GLU A 468 -3.03 -21.26 18.24
CA GLU A 468 -1.97 -22.22 17.92
C GLU A 468 -2.54 -23.57 17.50
N LYS A 469 -3.70 -24.02 18.01
CA LYS A 469 -4.44 -25.18 17.48
C LYS A 469 -5.15 -24.88 16.16
N GLN A 470 -5.60 -23.66 15.89
CA GLN A 470 -6.17 -23.32 14.59
C GLN A 470 -5.09 -23.34 13.50
N MET A 471 -3.86 -22.93 13.86
CA MET A 471 -2.68 -23.01 13.00
C MET A 471 -1.98 -24.38 13.01
N GLY A 472 -2.01 -25.09 14.13
CA GLY A 472 -1.28 -26.33 14.42
C GLY A 472 -2.12 -27.60 14.33
N SER A 473 -3.45 -27.52 14.44
CA SER A 473 -4.35 -28.62 14.10
C SER A 473 -4.27 -28.94 12.62
N PHE A 474 -3.54 -28.20 11.78
CA PHE A 474 -3.06 -28.70 10.49
C PHE A 474 -2.34 -30.07 10.58
N VAL A 475 -1.98 -30.56 11.78
CA VAL A 475 -1.69 -31.97 12.08
C VAL A 475 -2.34 -32.37 13.43
N SER A 476 -3.52 -33.02 13.36
CA SER A 476 -4.13 -33.93 14.37
C SER A 476 -4.71 -33.42 15.71
N SER A 477 -5.97 -33.83 15.94
CA SER A 477 -6.67 -34.15 17.22
C SER A 477 -7.47 -33.05 17.96
N PRO A 478 -8.44 -33.41 18.86
CA PRO A 478 -9.88 -33.44 18.59
C PRO A 478 -10.63 -32.35 19.40
N ILE A 479 -11.83 -31.93 18.95
CA ILE A 479 -12.69 -31.04 19.75
C ILE A 479 -14.14 -31.52 19.74
N GLU A 480 -14.70 -31.46 20.95
CA GLU A 480 -16.07 -31.76 21.39
C GLU A 480 -17.18 -31.12 20.56
N GLU A 481 -18.33 -31.78 20.66
CA GLU A 481 -19.59 -31.49 20.02
C GLU A 481 -20.17 -30.12 20.42
N SER A 482 -20.43 -29.29 19.41
CA SER A 482 -21.49 -28.30 19.49
C SER A 482 -22.34 -28.37 18.23
N ARG A 483 -23.61 -28.71 18.44
CA ARG A 483 -24.69 -28.93 17.46
C ARG A 483 -24.74 -27.87 16.36
N VAL A 484 -24.74 -28.30 15.10
CA VAL A 484 -25.33 -27.55 13.97
C VAL A 484 -26.05 -28.54 13.05
N THR A 485 -27.37 -28.44 13.05
CA THR A 485 -28.28 -28.96 12.02
C THR A 485 -28.26 -28.01 10.83
N ASP A 486 -27.64 -28.42 9.72
CA ASP A 486 -28.10 -28.29 8.33
C ASP A 486 -26.92 -28.52 7.38
N PHE A 487 -27.07 -29.49 6.48
CA PHE A 487 -26.09 -29.78 5.43
C PHE A 487 -26.51 -29.04 4.14
N PRO A 488 -25.70 -28.11 3.61
CA PRO A 488 -25.94 -27.53 2.29
C PRO A 488 -25.75 -28.58 1.19
N SER A 489 -26.47 -28.44 0.08
CA SER A 489 -26.32 -29.33 -1.08
C SER A 489 -25.03 -29.02 -1.88
N PRO A 490 -24.46 -29.98 -2.64
CA PRO A 490 -23.25 -29.76 -3.43
C PRO A 490 -23.35 -28.61 -4.44
N GLU A 491 -24.57 -28.36 -4.95
CA GLU A 491 -24.86 -27.26 -5.88
C GLU A 491 -24.83 -25.88 -5.19
N GLN A 492 -25.18 -25.80 -3.90
CA GLN A 492 -25.06 -24.58 -3.10
C GLN A 492 -23.60 -24.28 -2.79
N ASP A 493 -22.78 -25.30 -2.54
CA ASP A 493 -21.34 -25.14 -2.30
C ASP A 493 -20.61 -24.62 -3.54
N GLU A 494 -20.89 -25.17 -4.74
CA GLU A 494 -20.31 -24.65 -5.99
C GLU A 494 -20.76 -23.22 -6.31
N ALA A 495 -21.99 -22.85 -5.97
CA ALA A 495 -22.51 -21.50 -6.15
C ALA A 495 -21.84 -20.51 -5.18
N GLU A 496 -21.67 -20.89 -3.91
CA GLU A 496 -20.94 -20.09 -2.91
C GLU A 496 -19.45 -19.95 -3.27
N GLU A 497 -18.82 -21.00 -3.79
CA GLU A 497 -17.44 -20.95 -4.30
C GLU A 497 -17.31 -19.98 -5.47
N LYS A 498 -18.19 -20.09 -6.47
CA LYS A 498 -18.23 -19.15 -7.60
C LYS A 498 -18.49 -17.73 -7.14
N GLU A 499 -19.38 -17.52 -6.16
CA GLU A 499 -19.63 -16.21 -5.57
C GLU A 499 -18.39 -15.68 -4.85
N MET A 500 -17.69 -16.52 -4.08
CA MET A 500 -16.45 -16.20 -3.36
C MET A 500 -15.34 -15.77 -4.33
N PHE A 501 -15.10 -16.55 -5.39
CA PHE A 501 -14.11 -16.23 -6.41
C PHE A 501 -14.51 -15.02 -7.28
N SER A 502 -15.81 -14.74 -7.44
CA SER A 502 -16.30 -13.56 -8.18
C SER A 502 -16.00 -12.23 -7.49
N ARG A 503 -15.83 -12.23 -6.16
CA ARG A 503 -15.48 -11.05 -5.35
C ARG A 503 -13.98 -10.70 -5.41
N LEU A 504 -13.16 -11.58 -5.97
CA LEU A 504 -11.73 -11.34 -6.12
C LEU A 504 -11.45 -10.32 -7.22
N THR A 505 -10.54 -9.40 -6.94
CA THR A 505 -10.07 -8.43 -7.94
C THR A 505 -9.34 -9.16 -9.08
N ARG A 506 -9.65 -8.85 -10.34
CA ARG A 506 -9.00 -9.49 -11.51
C ARG A 506 -7.60 -8.91 -11.74
N PRO A 507 -6.62 -9.71 -12.20
CA PRO A 507 -5.28 -9.22 -12.47
C PRO A 507 -5.31 -8.33 -13.73
N ARG A 508 -4.73 -7.12 -13.63
CA ARG A 508 -4.68 -6.16 -14.75
C ARG A 508 -3.47 -6.44 -15.64
N VAL A 509 -3.62 -6.22 -16.95
CA VAL A 509 -2.50 -6.15 -17.88
C VAL A 509 -1.79 -4.80 -17.67
N ARG A 510 -0.47 -4.81 -17.45
CA ARG A 510 0.36 -3.59 -17.32
C ARG A 510 1.13 -3.39 -18.63
N TYR A 511 1.32 -2.14 -19.04
CA TYR A 511 2.05 -1.79 -20.28
C TYR A 511 3.38 -1.12 -19.95
N ASP A 512 4.43 -1.41 -20.71
CA ASP A 512 5.78 -0.86 -20.52
C ASP A 512 5.82 0.70 -20.45
N VAL A 513 5.03 1.37 -21.30
CA VAL A 513 4.90 2.83 -21.31
C VAL A 513 4.30 3.39 -20.02
N GLU A 514 3.59 2.59 -19.20
CA GLU A 514 3.05 3.05 -17.92
C GLU A 514 4.17 3.44 -16.95
N VAL A 515 5.32 2.77 -17.01
CA VAL A 515 6.48 3.05 -16.15
C VAL A 515 7.00 4.47 -16.43
N VAL A 516 7.28 4.78 -17.70
CA VAL A 516 7.76 6.12 -18.11
C VAL A 516 6.67 7.17 -17.90
N THR A 517 5.41 6.84 -18.18
CA THR A 517 4.29 7.74 -17.92
C THR A 517 4.25 8.15 -16.44
N LYS A 518 4.35 7.19 -15.52
CA LYS A 518 4.40 7.48 -14.08
C LYS A 518 5.59 8.36 -13.74
N LEU A 519 6.79 7.98 -14.16
CA LEU A 519 8.00 8.75 -13.86
C LEU A 519 7.85 10.23 -14.28
N VAL A 520 7.37 10.49 -15.51
CA VAL A 520 7.19 11.86 -16.03
C VAL A 520 6.08 12.60 -15.31
N VAL A 521 4.92 11.96 -15.08
CA VAL A 521 3.78 12.60 -14.41
C VAL A 521 4.17 13.03 -12.99
N TYR A 522 4.79 12.14 -12.21
CA TYR A 522 5.16 12.41 -10.82
C TYR A 522 6.35 13.37 -10.69
N ALA A 523 7.32 13.32 -11.62
CA ALA A 523 8.36 14.35 -11.70
C ALA A 523 7.76 15.75 -11.97
N GLY A 524 6.77 15.82 -12.86
CA GLY A 524 6.04 17.06 -13.12
C GLY A 524 5.23 17.54 -11.92
N ILE A 525 4.58 16.64 -11.17
CA ILE A 525 3.85 17.00 -9.94
C ILE A 525 4.80 17.63 -8.91
N ALA A 526 5.97 17.01 -8.68
CA ALA A 526 6.96 17.56 -7.76
C ALA A 526 7.50 18.90 -8.25
N TRP A 527 7.85 19.01 -9.53
CA TRP A 527 8.35 20.26 -10.10
C TRP A 527 7.33 21.41 -10.00
N LEU A 528 6.07 21.13 -10.33
CA LEU A 528 4.99 22.11 -10.19
C LEU A 528 4.73 22.47 -8.73
N GLY A 529 4.61 21.47 -7.85
CA GLY A 529 4.33 21.66 -6.43
C GLY A 529 5.37 22.51 -5.71
N VAL A 530 6.64 22.27 -6.02
CA VAL A 530 7.79 22.81 -5.30
C VAL A 530 8.32 24.10 -5.93
N GLY A 531 8.29 24.21 -7.26
CA GLY A 531 8.84 25.36 -7.98
C GLY A 531 7.77 26.27 -8.60
N MET A 532 6.99 25.74 -9.55
CA MET A 532 6.13 26.59 -10.39
C MET A 532 4.91 27.16 -9.66
N ILE A 533 4.23 26.39 -8.81
CA ILE A 533 3.02 26.84 -8.11
C ILE A 533 3.33 28.01 -7.16
N PRO A 534 4.41 27.97 -6.35
CA PRO A 534 4.86 29.13 -5.58
C PRO A 534 5.04 30.39 -6.44
N ILE A 535 5.65 30.27 -7.62
CA ILE A 535 5.81 31.37 -8.57
C ILE A 535 4.43 31.84 -9.11
N MET A 536 3.54 30.91 -9.45
CA MET A 536 2.18 31.23 -9.91
C MET A 536 1.37 32.00 -8.88
N PHE A 537 1.58 31.76 -7.57
CA PHE A 537 0.91 32.54 -6.53
C PHE A 537 1.25 34.04 -6.65
N GLU A 538 2.49 34.39 -6.98
CA GLU A 538 2.89 35.79 -7.18
C GLU A 538 2.14 36.44 -8.34
N PHE A 539 1.94 35.72 -9.45
CA PHE A 539 1.22 36.24 -10.62
C PHE A 539 -0.29 36.36 -10.42
N VAL A 540 -0.89 35.52 -9.58
CA VAL A 540 -2.35 35.48 -9.35
C VAL A 540 -2.76 36.35 -8.14
N GLY A 541 -1.81 37.08 -7.52
CA GLY A 541 -2.08 37.93 -6.35
C GLY A 541 -2.28 37.14 -5.05
N LEU A 542 -1.88 35.88 -5.03
CA LEU A 542 -1.88 35.02 -3.84
C LEU A 542 -0.49 34.96 -3.17
N GLY A 543 0.52 35.57 -3.79
CA GLY A 543 1.92 35.57 -3.38
C GLY A 543 2.21 36.48 -2.19
N SER A 544 3.42 36.38 -1.65
CA SER A 544 3.87 37.17 -0.49
C SER A 544 4.95 38.17 -0.86
N SER A 545 5.44 38.19 -2.10
CA SER A 545 6.59 39.02 -2.47
C SER A 545 6.30 40.52 -2.33
N HIS A 546 5.05 40.94 -2.54
CA HIS A 546 4.61 42.32 -2.28
C HIS A 546 4.76 42.76 -0.80
N LEU A 547 4.73 41.81 0.14
CA LEU A 547 4.92 42.09 1.57
C LEU A 547 6.40 42.28 1.92
N ARG A 548 7.34 41.75 1.12
CA ARG A 548 8.78 41.94 1.31
C ARG A 548 9.27 43.32 0.89
N ILE A 549 8.57 43.96 -0.06
CA ILE A 549 8.92 45.31 -0.55
C ILE A 549 8.44 46.39 0.44
N ALA A 550 7.50 46.05 1.32
CA ALA A 550 6.89 46.97 2.29
C ALA A 550 7.54 46.93 3.69
N ALA A 551 8.50 46.04 3.92
CA ALA A 551 9.32 45.93 5.12
C ALA A 551 10.74 46.43 4.81
#